data_AF-A0A7V5U7V8-F1
#
_entry.id   AF-A0A7V5U7V8-F1
#
_cell.length_a   1.000
_cell.length_b   1.000
_cell.length_c   1.000
_cell.angle_alpha   90.00
_cell.angle_beta   90.00
_cell.angle_gamma   90.00
#
_symmetry.space_group_name_H-M   'P 1'
#
loop_
_entity.id
_entity.type
_entity.pdbx_description
1 polymer ?
#
loop_
_entity_poly.entity_id
_entity_poly.type
_entity_poly.pdbx_seq_one_letter_code
_entity_poly.pdbx_strand_id
1 'polypeptide(L)'
;MAAKADIIEMLRDDMRDEHGALILYLKHAYFIGEGAEACAIEETARDEMRHYKWLAQGIVQLGGVPSIERTAMDLGGDQPAEWMARDVRAEEDAIAKYERHLAAIDDPRIKAMIERILTDERAHRERFAGFQESFLASGSTAPAAAAGSTPPERVKEMLDYGTKHEYSVILQYLLHSFMTADYEASRELETVAVNEMQHLGWLSEYAAEIGHAPLLEAHEVDRSRRTEGMLAAEVEAEKAVFESYGSQIEELKDQPDYAELREILERNRANEGWHMHMFSLMLERVKEAQQARQRPGVGRTQPLVEGASLEAAGAPGGEGDEPAGSGGPQFTVGSLIK
;
A
#
# COMPACT_ATOMS: atom_id res chain seq x y z
N MET A 1 -22.53 -21.56 1.26
CA MET A 1 -21.15 -21.32 1.71
C MET A 1 -20.30 -21.13 0.48
N ALA A 2 -19.55 -20.03 0.44
CA ALA A 2 -18.72 -19.64 -0.70
C ALA A 2 -17.54 -20.62 -0.89
N ALA A 3 -17.19 -20.94 -2.13
CA ALA A 3 -15.97 -21.69 -2.42
C ALA A 3 -14.73 -20.78 -2.26
N LYS A 4 -13.53 -21.37 -2.10
CA LYS A 4 -12.29 -20.59 -1.93
C LYS A 4 -12.09 -19.52 -3.00
N ALA A 5 -12.38 -19.85 -4.26
CA ALA A 5 -12.27 -18.91 -5.37
C ALA A 5 -13.24 -17.73 -5.22
N ASP A 6 -14.49 -18.00 -4.79
CA ASP A 6 -15.49 -16.96 -4.55
C ASP A 6 -15.08 -16.05 -3.39
N ILE A 7 -14.49 -16.62 -2.32
CA ILE A 7 -13.96 -15.83 -1.18
C ILE A 7 -12.85 -14.90 -1.67
N ILE A 8 -11.93 -15.38 -2.50
CA ILE A 8 -10.85 -14.54 -3.06
C ILE A 8 -11.43 -13.38 -3.87
N GLU A 9 -12.47 -13.61 -4.69
CA GLU A 9 -13.11 -12.53 -5.44
C GLU A 9 -13.86 -11.54 -4.55
N MET A 10 -14.54 -12.02 -3.50
CA MET A 10 -15.18 -11.15 -2.49
C MET A 10 -14.15 -10.21 -1.84
N LEU A 11 -13.02 -10.77 -1.37
CA LEU A 11 -11.97 -9.96 -0.75
C LEU A 11 -11.30 -9.01 -1.74
N ARG A 12 -11.17 -9.37 -3.01
CA ARG A 12 -10.68 -8.46 -4.06
C ARG A 12 -11.64 -7.31 -4.30
N ASP A 13 -12.94 -7.58 -4.22
CA ASP A 13 -13.98 -6.57 -4.33
C ASP A 13 -13.93 -5.58 -3.16
N ASP A 14 -13.84 -6.11 -1.93
CA ASP A 14 -13.64 -5.29 -0.72
C ASP A 14 -12.36 -4.44 -0.85
N MET A 15 -11.27 -5.05 -1.32
CA MET A 15 -9.98 -4.36 -1.46
C MET A 15 -10.01 -3.23 -2.51
N ARG A 16 -10.85 -3.33 -3.55
CA ARG A 16 -11.05 -2.23 -4.51
C ARG A 16 -11.82 -1.08 -3.88
N ASP A 17 -12.75 -1.37 -2.96
CA ASP A 17 -13.50 -0.36 -2.24
C ASP A 17 -12.63 0.37 -1.22
N GLU A 18 -11.83 -0.32 -0.40
CA GLU A 18 -10.93 0.35 0.56
C GLU A 18 -9.92 1.26 -0.13
N HIS A 19 -9.44 0.82 -1.30
CA HIS A 19 -8.56 1.66 -2.11
C HIS A 19 -9.31 2.89 -2.68
N GLY A 20 -10.59 2.74 -3.03
CA GLY A 20 -11.44 3.88 -3.43
C GLY A 20 -11.69 4.85 -2.27
N ALA A 21 -12.08 4.33 -1.11
CA ALA A 21 -12.35 5.08 0.11
C ALA A 21 -11.11 5.85 0.59
N LEU A 22 -9.95 5.21 0.63
CA LEU A 22 -8.65 5.84 0.91
C LEU A 22 -8.43 7.11 0.08
N ILE A 23 -8.57 7.01 -1.25
CA ILE A 23 -8.32 8.14 -2.15
C ILE A 23 -9.41 9.22 -2.01
N LEU A 24 -10.66 8.82 -1.79
CA LEU A 24 -11.78 9.72 -1.56
C LEU A 24 -11.57 10.56 -0.28
N TYR A 25 -11.22 9.91 0.82
CA TYR A 25 -11.04 10.54 2.13
C TYR A 25 -9.84 11.48 2.14
N LEU A 26 -8.71 11.06 1.57
CA LEU A 26 -7.56 11.95 1.42
C LEU A 26 -7.95 13.20 0.62
N LYS A 27 -8.65 13.03 -0.51
CA LYS A 27 -9.10 14.16 -1.33
C LYS A 27 -10.01 15.12 -0.55
N HIS A 28 -10.96 14.60 0.22
CA HIS A 28 -11.83 15.46 1.03
C HIS A 28 -11.08 16.14 2.16
N ALA A 29 -10.13 15.48 2.82
CA ALA A 29 -9.26 16.09 3.82
C ALA A 29 -8.48 17.28 3.23
N TYR A 30 -7.86 17.09 2.05
CA TYR A 30 -7.14 18.15 1.34
C TYR A 30 -8.07 19.32 0.97
N PHE A 31 -9.28 19.03 0.50
CA PHE A 31 -10.23 20.07 0.11
C PHE A 31 -10.85 20.82 1.29
N ILE A 32 -10.95 20.20 2.46
CA ILE A 32 -11.39 20.88 3.69
C ILE A 32 -10.31 21.86 4.19
N GLY A 33 -9.04 21.56 3.94
CA GLY A 33 -7.90 22.36 4.39
C GLY A 33 -7.47 22.02 5.83
N GLU A 34 -6.47 22.73 6.34
CA GLU A 34 -5.90 22.45 7.66
C GLU A 34 -6.95 22.59 8.79
N GLY A 35 -7.10 21.53 9.59
CA GLY A 35 -8.06 21.52 10.69
C GLY A 35 -8.14 20.17 11.39
N ALA A 36 -8.80 20.14 12.55
CA ALA A 36 -8.98 18.91 13.32
C ALA A 36 -9.81 17.88 12.54
N GLU A 37 -10.78 18.33 11.76
CA GLU A 37 -11.62 17.52 10.89
C GLU A 37 -10.78 16.86 9.79
N ALA A 38 -9.93 17.62 9.09
CA ALA A 38 -9.04 17.07 8.06
C ALA A 38 -8.08 16.03 8.65
N CYS A 39 -7.46 16.30 9.80
CA CYS A 39 -6.61 15.33 10.49
C CYS A 39 -7.35 14.03 10.83
N ALA A 40 -8.61 14.12 11.27
CA ALA A 40 -9.42 12.94 11.60
C ALA A 40 -9.89 12.16 10.35
N ILE A 41 -10.12 12.85 9.24
CA ILE A 41 -10.40 12.21 7.95
C ILE A 41 -9.16 11.47 7.44
N GLU A 42 -7.98 12.08 7.53
CA GLU A 42 -6.73 11.39 7.20
C GLU A 42 -6.44 10.20 8.12
N GLU A 43 -6.79 10.28 9.42
CA GLU A 43 -6.70 9.15 10.34
C GLU A 43 -7.57 7.99 9.84
N THR A 44 -8.79 8.29 9.40
CA THR A 44 -9.70 7.31 8.81
C THR A 44 -9.13 6.72 7.51
N ALA A 45 -8.54 7.54 6.65
CA ALA A 45 -7.82 7.07 5.47
C ALA A 45 -6.66 6.10 5.80
N ARG A 46 -5.95 6.31 6.91
CA ARG A 46 -4.91 5.38 7.39
C ARG A 46 -5.49 4.05 7.89
N ASP A 47 -6.72 4.05 8.40
CA ASP A 47 -7.44 2.81 8.70
C ASP A 47 -7.79 2.06 7.40
N GLU A 48 -8.23 2.75 6.34
CA GLU A 48 -8.47 2.11 5.04
C GLU A 48 -7.23 1.46 4.41
N MET A 49 -6.07 2.09 4.59
CA MET A 49 -4.80 1.46 4.19
C MET A 49 -4.54 0.16 4.95
N ARG A 50 -4.93 0.10 6.23
CA ARG A 50 -4.80 -1.09 7.08
C ARG A 50 -5.79 -2.17 6.66
N HIS A 51 -7.03 -1.80 6.33
CA HIS A 51 -8.04 -2.70 5.77
C HIS A 51 -7.56 -3.31 4.46
N TYR A 52 -7.10 -2.47 3.53
CA TYR A 52 -6.48 -2.88 2.26
C TYR A 52 -5.36 -3.91 2.48
N LYS A 53 -4.44 -3.64 3.43
CA LYS A 53 -3.36 -4.56 3.79
C LYS A 53 -3.88 -5.89 4.32
N TRP A 54 -4.85 -5.89 5.23
CA TRP A 54 -5.42 -7.11 5.80
C TRP A 54 -6.10 -7.97 4.72
N LEU A 55 -6.89 -7.35 3.85
CA LEU A 55 -7.55 -8.01 2.73
C LEU A 55 -6.52 -8.63 1.77
N ALA A 56 -5.47 -7.89 1.41
CA ALA A 56 -4.40 -8.40 0.57
C ALA A 56 -3.71 -9.63 1.18
N GLN A 57 -3.39 -9.58 2.48
CA GLN A 57 -2.82 -10.72 3.20
C GLN A 57 -3.78 -11.91 3.24
N GLY A 58 -5.09 -11.67 3.47
CA GLY A 58 -6.12 -12.71 3.40
C GLY A 58 -6.20 -13.38 2.03
N ILE A 59 -6.16 -12.59 0.96
CA ILE A 59 -6.14 -13.08 -0.43
C ILE A 59 -4.91 -13.96 -0.67
N VAL A 60 -3.71 -13.52 -0.28
CA VAL A 60 -2.47 -14.27 -0.45
C VAL A 60 -2.49 -15.58 0.35
N GLN A 61 -2.99 -15.57 1.58
CA GLN A 61 -3.12 -16.77 2.41
C GLN A 61 -4.07 -17.82 1.79
N LEU A 62 -5.07 -17.37 1.04
CA LEU A 62 -5.96 -18.23 0.26
C LEU A 62 -5.33 -18.69 -1.06
N GLY A 63 -4.12 -18.22 -1.40
CA GLY A 63 -3.41 -18.51 -2.65
C GLY A 63 -3.86 -17.66 -3.84
N GLY A 64 -4.55 -16.55 -3.58
CA GLY A 64 -4.94 -15.56 -4.58
C GLY A 64 -3.83 -14.54 -4.87
N VAL A 65 -4.14 -13.57 -5.72
CA VAL A 65 -3.30 -12.39 -6.01
C VAL A 65 -4.09 -11.15 -5.61
N PRO A 66 -3.57 -10.25 -4.76
CA PRO A 66 -4.26 -9.01 -4.40
C PRO A 66 -4.60 -8.16 -5.62
N SER A 67 -5.64 -7.34 -5.50
CA SER A 67 -5.95 -6.32 -6.52
C SER A 67 -5.00 -5.13 -6.34
N ILE A 68 -4.84 -4.34 -7.39
CA ILE A 68 -4.27 -2.97 -7.32
C ILE A 68 -5.26 -1.93 -7.85
N GLU A 69 -6.41 -2.39 -8.32
CA GLU A 69 -7.47 -1.55 -8.84
C GLU A 69 -8.20 -0.88 -7.67
N ARG A 70 -8.94 0.18 -7.97
CA ARG A 70 -9.88 0.82 -7.05
C ARG A 70 -11.24 0.98 -7.69
N THR A 71 -12.27 0.99 -6.87
CA THR A 71 -13.63 1.30 -7.31
C THR A 71 -13.72 2.78 -7.72
N ALA A 72 -14.63 3.09 -8.65
CA ALA A 72 -14.89 4.47 -9.04
C ALA A 72 -15.49 5.25 -7.87
N MET A 73 -14.93 6.43 -7.60
CA MET A 73 -15.34 7.29 -6.48
C MET A 73 -16.39 8.32 -6.92
N ASP A 74 -17.35 8.64 -6.03
CA ASP A 74 -18.24 9.81 -6.19
C ASP A 74 -17.47 11.07 -5.77
N LEU A 75 -16.81 11.71 -6.74
CA LEU A 75 -15.97 12.90 -6.53
C LEU A 75 -16.76 14.23 -6.54
N GLY A 76 -18.09 14.19 -6.49
CA GLY A 76 -18.91 15.38 -6.61
C GLY A 76 -18.95 16.26 -5.35
N GLY A 77 -19.62 17.41 -5.49
CA GLY A 77 -19.86 18.34 -4.39
C GLY A 77 -18.75 19.37 -4.22
N ASP A 78 -19.13 20.50 -3.64
CA ASP A 78 -18.30 21.71 -3.53
C ASP A 78 -18.29 22.28 -2.11
N GLN A 79 -18.94 21.59 -1.16
CA GLN A 79 -19.01 22.00 0.24
C GLN A 79 -18.63 20.84 1.17
N PRO A 80 -17.98 21.13 2.32
CA PRO A 80 -17.58 20.11 3.30
C PRO A 80 -18.70 19.16 3.73
N ALA A 81 -19.91 19.67 3.96
CA ALA A 81 -21.05 18.84 4.34
C ALA A 81 -21.46 17.83 3.23
N GLU A 82 -21.28 18.19 1.96
CA GLU A 82 -21.60 17.31 0.84
C GLU A 82 -20.53 16.24 0.61
N TRP A 83 -19.27 16.56 0.92
CA TRP A 83 -18.16 15.60 0.93
C TRP A 83 -18.34 14.58 2.06
N MET A 84 -18.66 15.02 3.28
CA MET A 84 -18.97 14.11 4.38
C MET A 84 -20.19 13.23 4.09
N ALA A 85 -21.20 13.76 3.40
CA ALA A 85 -22.34 12.96 2.96
C ALA A 85 -21.95 11.81 2.00
N ARG A 86 -20.88 11.99 1.22
CA ARG A 86 -20.34 10.97 0.31
C ARG A 86 -19.56 9.93 1.08
N ASP A 87 -18.75 10.38 2.04
CA ASP A 87 -17.99 9.48 2.89
C ASP A 87 -18.93 8.59 3.72
N VAL A 88 -19.99 9.16 4.29
CA VAL A 88 -21.07 8.37 4.94
C VAL A 88 -21.67 7.32 4.02
N ARG A 89 -21.90 7.65 2.74
CA ARG A 89 -22.45 6.67 1.78
C ARG A 89 -21.45 5.57 1.43
N ALA A 90 -20.18 5.92 1.27
CA ALA A 90 -19.12 4.95 1.01
C ALA A 90 -19.05 3.92 2.15
N GLU A 91 -19.06 4.40 3.41
CA GLU A 91 -19.10 3.55 4.60
C GLU A 91 -20.38 2.70 4.69
N GLU A 92 -21.55 3.27 4.39
CA GLU A 92 -22.82 2.51 4.39
C GLU A 92 -22.83 1.38 3.34
N ASP A 93 -22.25 1.64 2.15
CA ASP A 93 -22.10 0.65 1.10
C ASP A 93 -21.09 -0.46 1.48
N ALA A 94 -19.96 -0.08 2.10
CA ALA A 94 -18.94 -1.01 2.62
C ALA A 94 -19.49 -1.90 3.73
N ILE A 95 -20.15 -1.32 4.75
CA ILE A 95 -20.84 -2.04 5.83
C ILE A 95 -21.82 -3.07 5.27
N ALA A 96 -22.69 -2.65 4.33
CA ALA A 96 -23.66 -3.55 3.73
C ALA A 96 -23.00 -4.69 2.93
N LYS A 97 -21.83 -4.44 2.31
CA LYS A 97 -21.06 -5.46 1.61
C LYS A 97 -20.40 -6.44 2.57
N TYR A 98 -19.72 -5.95 3.59
CA TYR A 98 -19.08 -6.78 4.61
C TYR A 98 -20.07 -7.67 5.35
N GLU A 99 -21.28 -7.18 5.67
CA GLU A 99 -22.34 -8.00 6.27
C GLU A 99 -22.77 -9.16 5.34
N ARG A 100 -22.86 -8.92 4.02
CA ARG A 100 -23.15 -9.97 3.04
C ARG A 100 -22.02 -10.99 2.96
N HIS A 101 -20.76 -10.53 2.93
CA HIS A 101 -19.60 -11.41 2.89
C HIS A 101 -19.49 -12.27 4.16
N LEU A 102 -19.73 -11.68 5.34
CA LEU A 102 -19.73 -12.38 6.62
C LEU A 102 -20.78 -13.51 6.70
N ALA A 103 -21.94 -13.32 6.04
CA ALA A 103 -22.97 -14.34 5.93
C ALA A 103 -22.63 -15.45 4.92
N ALA A 104 -21.81 -15.15 3.90
CA ALA A 104 -21.46 -16.09 2.83
C ALA A 104 -20.22 -16.94 3.12
N ILE A 105 -19.31 -16.45 3.98
CA ILE A 105 -18.00 -17.03 4.29
C ILE A 105 -18.06 -17.85 5.59
N ASP A 106 -17.49 -19.05 5.56
CA ASP A 106 -17.35 -19.94 6.74
C ASP A 106 -15.96 -19.91 7.37
N ASP A 107 -14.93 -19.47 6.64
CA ASP A 107 -13.55 -19.50 7.14
C ASP A 107 -13.43 -18.60 8.38
N PRO A 108 -13.18 -19.15 9.59
CA PRO A 108 -13.24 -18.38 10.82
C PRO A 108 -12.16 -17.28 10.89
N ARG A 109 -11.05 -17.43 10.15
CA ARG A 109 -9.98 -16.42 10.11
C ARG A 109 -10.42 -15.22 9.27
N ILE A 110 -11.01 -15.49 8.11
CA ILE A 110 -11.54 -14.43 7.24
C ILE A 110 -12.72 -13.73 7.90
N LYS A 111 -13.61 -14.46 8.59
CA LYS A 111 -14.70 -13.85 9.36
C LYS A 111 -14.19 -12.91 10.45
N ALA A 112 -13.21 -13.34 11.25
CA ALA A 112 -12.64 -12.50 12.29
C ALA A 112 -11.99 -11.21 11.73
N MET A 113 -11.34 -11.30 10.57
CA MET A 113 -10.80 -10.13 9.88
C MET A 113 -11.91 -9.19 9.41
N ILE A 114 -12.97 -9.71 8.76
CA ILE A 114 -14.11 -8.91 8.31
C ILE A 114 -14.84 -8.26 9.50
N GLU A 115 -15.05 -8.99 10.60
CA GLU A 115 -15.69 -8.44 11.82
C GLU A 115 -14.87 -7.31 12.44
N ARG A 116 -13.53 -7.41 12.37
CA ARG A 116 -12.62 -6.33 12.80
C ARG A 116 -12.76 -5.10 11.90
N ILE A 117 -12.74 -5.27 10.58
CA ILE A 117 -12.92 -4.17 9.61
C ILE A 117 -14.28 -3.51 9.82
N LEU A 118 -15.36 -4.31 9.86
CA LEU A 118 -16.73 -3.84 10.08
C LEU A 118 -16.92 -3.01 11.36
N THR A 119 -16.06 -3.19 12.36
CA THR A 119 -16.06 -2.36 13.57
C THR A 119 -15.50 -0.95 13.29
N ASP A 120 -14.45 -0.85 12.48
CA ASP A 120 -13.87 0.42 12.05
C ASP A 120 -14.85 1.16 11.11
N GLU A 121 -15.40 0.49 10.09
CA GLU A 121 -16.37 1.09 9.14
C GLU A 121 -17.55 1.77 9.87
N ARG A 122 -18.09 1.12 10.92
CA ARG A 122 -19.19 1.70 11.71
C ARG A 122 -18.75 2.96 12.46
N ALA A 123 -17.53 2.97 13.00
CA ALA A 123 -16.99 4.13 13.69
C ALA A 123 -16.67 5.26 12.70
N HIS A 124 -16.15 4.93 11.52
CA HIS A 124 -15.90 5.88 10.42
C HIS A 124 -17.20 6.53 9.94
N ARG A 125 -18.24 5.72 9.68
CA ARG A 125 -19.59 6.19 9.35
C ARG A 125 -20.14 7.18 10.37
N GLU A 126 -20.05 6.84 11.66
CA GLU A 126 -20.51 7.71 12.75
C GLU A 126 -19.72 9.02 12.81
N ARG A 127 -18.40 8.96 12.63
CA ARG A 127 -17.51 10.12 12.57
C ARG A 127 -17.90 11.05 11.42
N PHE A 128 -18.03 10.54 10.20
CA PHE A 128 -18.38 11.36 9.04
C PHE A 128 -19.78 11.96 9.15
N ALA A 129 -20.75 11.22 9.71
CA ALA A 129 -22.08 11.76 9.99
C ALA A 129 -22.01 12.93 10.99
N GLY A 130 -21.19 12.81 12.05
CA GLY A 130 -20.96 13.89 12.99
C GLY A 130 -20.31 15.13 12.36
N PHE A 131 -19.33 14.94 11.47
CA PHE A 131 -18.73 16.04 10.71
C PHE A 131 -19.71 16.70 9.75
N GLN A 132 -20.55 15.91 9.06
CA GLN A 132 -21.61 16.43 8.21
C GLN A 132 -22.56 17.35 9.00
N GLU A 133 -23.06 16.90 10.15
CA GLU A 133 -23.93 17.70 11.01
C GLU A 133 -23.25 18.98 11.50
N SER A 134 -21.98 18.89 11.90
CA SER A 134 -21.18 20.04 12.33
C SER A 134 -21.04 21.09 11.22
N PHE A 135 -20.67 20.66 10.00
CA PHE A 135 -20.51 21.57 8.85
C PHE A 135 -21.83 22.22 8.42
N LEU A 136 -22.94 21.49 8.51
CA LEU A 136 -24.28 22.06 8.27
C LEU A 136 -24.66 23.11 9.32
N ALA A 137 -24.33 22.86 10.59
CA ALA A 137 -24.65 23.78 11.69
C ALA A 137 -23.78 25.05 11.67
N SER A 138 -22.50 24.93 11.30
CA SER A 138 -21.57 26.06 11.22
C SER A 138 -21.73 26.88 9.94
N GLY A 139 -22.34 26.31 8.89
CA GLY A 139 -22.34 26.90 7.56
C GLY A 139 -20.93 26.97 6.94
N SER A 140 -20.06 26.02 7.29
CA SER A 140 -18.69 25.95 6.78
C SER A 140 -18.69 25.84 5.26
N THR A 141 -17.77 26.57 4.63
CA THR A 141 -17.57 26.54 3.18
C THR A 141 -16.18 26.06 2.88
N ALA A 142 -16.02 25.43 1.71
CA ALA A 142 -14.70 25.03 1.23
C ALA A 142 -13.77 26.26 1.14
N PRO A 143 -12.47 26.10 1.41
CA PRO A 143 -11.48 27.11 1.08
C PRO A 143 -11.62 27.54 -0.38
N ALA A 144 -11.49 28.84 -0.65
CA ALA A 144 -11.42 29.30 -2.02
C ALA A 144 -10.20 28.68 -2.70
N ALA A 145 -10.38 28.08 -3.88
CA ALA A 145 -9.27 27.59 -4.67
C ALA A 145 -8.24 28.71 -4.83
N ALA A 146 -6.96 28.40 -4.59
CA ALA A 146 -5.88 29.36 -4.73
C ALA A 146 -5.96 29.98 -6.13
N ALA A 147 -6.08 31.30 -6.20
CA ALA A 147 -6.10 32.06 -7.45
C ALA A 147 -4.68 32.12 -8.03
N GLY A 148 -4.13 30.98 -8.41
CA GLY A 148 -2.85 30.86 -9.10
C GLY A 148 -3.00 31.17 -10.58
N SER A 149 -1.94 31.73 -11.17
CA SER A 149 -1.76 31.69 -12.62
C SER A 149 -1.62 30.23 -13.06
N THR A 150 -2.27 29.85 -14.17
CA THR A 150 -2.09 28.51 -14.75
C THR A 150 -0.60 28.21 -14.95
N PRO A 151 -0.07 27.11 -14.39
CA PRO A 151 1.34 26.79 -14.52
C PRO A 151 1.70 26.45 -15.98
N PRO A 152 2.96 26.67 -16.40
CA PRO A 152 3.45 26.28 -17.73
C PRO A 152 3.21 24.80 -17.98
N GLU A 153 2.90 24.44 -19.23
CA GLU A 153 2.59 23.06 -19.60
C GLU A 153 3.71 22.09 -19.20
N ARG A 154 4.96 22.50 -19.36
CA ARG A 154 6.11 21.66 -18.99
C ARG A 154 6.15 21.33 -17.49
N VAL A 155 5.77 22.26 -16.63
CA VAL A 155 5.72 22.04 -15.17
C VAL A 155 4.59 21.07 -14.84
N LYS A 156 3.43 21.21 -15.49
CA LYS A 156 2.34 20.25 -15.35
C LYS A 156 2.76 18.84 -15.77
N GLU A 157 3.46 18.70 -16.90
CA GLU A 157 3.98 17.40 -17.36
C GLU A 157 4.94 16.76 -16.35
N MET A 158 5.80 17.56 -15.70
CA MET A 158 6.72 17.08 -14.65
C MET A 158 5.94 16.55 -13.44
N LEU A 159 4.93 17.29 -12.99
CA LEU A 159 4.07 16.90 -11.87
C LEU A 159 3.21 15.70 -12.20
N ASP A 160 2.57 15.68 -13.37
CA ASP A 160 1.78 14.54 -13.85
C ASP A 160 2.63 13.28 -13.95
N TYR A 161 3.86 13.39 -14.46
CA TYR A 161 4.81 12.28 -14.46
C TYR A 161 5.12 11.81 -13.05
N GLY A 162 5.52 12.72 -12.16
CA GLY A 162 5.90 12.41 -10.78
C GLY A 162 4.75 11.75 -10.01
N THR A 163 3.60 12.40 -9.90
CA THR A 163 2.46 11.86 -9.14
C THR A 163 1.97 10.53 -9.71
N LYS A 164 1.97 10.38 -11.04
CA LYS A 164 1.62 9.11 -11.69
C LYS A 164 2.63 8.02 -11.39
N HIS A 165 3.92 8.34 -11.44
CA HIS A 165 5.00 7.39 -11.15
C HIS A 165 4.88 6.93 -9.71
N GLU A 166 4.92 7.85 -8.73
CA GLU A 166 4.88 7.50 -7.30
C GLU A 166 3.64 6.68 -6.96
N TYR A 167 2.47 7.09 -7.46
CA TYR A 167 1.25 6.33 -7.25
C TYR A 167 1.34 4.90 -7.80
N SER A 168 2.00 4.70 -8.94
CA SER A 168 2.14 3.38 -9.55
C SER A 168 3.14 2.49 -8.80
N VAL A 169 4.29 3.05 -8.39
CA VAL A 169 5.31 2.27 -7.66
C VAL A 169 4.86 1.93 -6.24
N ILE A 170 4.07 2.79 -5.57
CA ILE A 170 3.41 2.43 -4.30
C ILE A 170 2.59 1.14 -4.47
N LEU A 171 1.76 1.06 -5.51
CA LEU A 171 0.90 -0.11 -5.76
C LEU A 171 1.72 -1.34 -6.14
N GLN A 172 2.77 -1.18 -6.96
CA GLN A 172 3.69 -2.25 -7.35
C GLN A 172 4.41 -2.82 -6.13
N TYR A 173 5.02 -1.96 -5.31
CA TYR A 173 5.80 -2.36 -4.14
C TYR A 173 4.92 -3.00 -3.08
N LEU A 174 3.71 -2.47 -2.85
CA LEU A 174 2.73 -3.14 -1.98
C LEU A 174 2.34 -4.52 -2.53
N LEU A 175 1.98 -4.64 -3.81
CA LEU A 175 1.67 -5.93 -4.43
C LEU A 175 2.81 -6.93 -4.25
N HIS A 176 4.04 -6.54 -4.55
CA HIS A 176 5.21 -7.40 -4.42
C HIS A 176 5.56 -7.71 -2.96
N SER A 177 5.37 -6.77 -2.04
CA SER A 177 5.54 -7.00 -0.60
C SER A 177 4.63 -8.10 -0.07
N PHE A 178 3.39 -8.18 -0.57
CA PHE A 178 2.43 -9.20 -0.19
C PHE A 178 2.72 -10.56 -0.84
N MET A 179 3.30 -10.54 -2.04
CA MET A 179 3.46 -11.72 -2.89
C MET A 179 4.81 -12.42 -2.76
N THR A 180 5.86 -11.71 -2.33
CA THR A 180 7.20 -12.27 -2.16
C THR A 180 7.26 -13.27 -1.00
N ALA A 181 7.96 -14.39 -1.20
CA ALA A 181 8.22 -15.37 -0.13
C ALA A 181 9.42 -14.97 0.75
N ASP A 182 10.22 -13.99 0.31
CA ASP A 182 11.37 -13.50 1.07
C ASP A 182 10.93 -12.43 2.07
N TYR A 183 11.05 -12.75 3.36
CA TYR A 183 10.58 -11.90 4.46
C TYR A 183 11.29 -10.54 4.52
N GLU A 184 12.59 -10.50 4.23
CA GLU A 184 13.34 -9.25 4.24
C GLU A 184 12.87 -8.36 3.08
N ALA A 185 12.78 -8.91 1.87
CA ALA A 185 12.26 -8.18 0.71
C ALA A 185 10.82 -7.68 0.95
N SER A 186 9.95 -8.50 1.56
CA SER A 186 8.57 -8.11 1.90
C SER A 186 8.54 -6.84 2.77
N ARG A 187 9.36 -6.80 3.84
CA ARG A 187 9.39 -5.67 4.77
C ARG A 187 10.01 -4.42 4.17
N GLU A 188 11.08 -4.57 3.39
CA GLU A 188 11.74 -3.44 2.76
C GLU A 188 10.86 -2.84 1.64
N LEU A 189 10.19 -3.67 0.83
CA LEU A 189 9.21 -3.21 -0.16
C LEU A 189 8.06 -2.42 0.49
N GLU A 190 7.53 -2.88 1.63
CA GLU A 190 6.51 -2.14 2.37
C GLU A 190 7.07 -0.79 2.89
N THR A 191 8.31 -0.78 3.36
CA THR A 191 8.96 0.44 3.88
C THR A 191 9.19 1.46 2.76
N VAL A 192 9.66 1.00 1.61
CA VAL A 192 9.86 1.85 0.43
C VAL A 192 8.52 2.35 -0.10
N ALA A 193 7.47 1.51 -0.16
CA ALA A 193 6.13 1.98 -0.52
C ALA A 193 5.63 3.13 0.38
N VAL A 194 5.94 3.10 1.67
CA VAL A 194 5.63 4.22 2.59
C VAL A 194 6.48 5.46 2.30
N ASN A 195 7.72 5.31 1.83
CA ASN A 195 8.55 6.44 1.40
C ASN A 195 7.99 7.06 0.10
N GLU A 196 7.56 6.22 -0.86
CA GLU A 196 6.93 6.70 -2.09
C GLU A 196 5.61 7.43 -1.83
N MET A 197 4.85 7.05 -0.81
CA MET A 197 3.67 7.82 -0.37
C MET A 197 4.04 9.24 0.06
N GLN A 198 5.21 9.42 0.66
CA GLN A 198 5.70 10.75 1.04
C GLN A 198 6.12 11.56 -0.19
N HIS A 199 6.78 10.94 -1.17
CA HIS A 199 7.11 11.57 -2.45
C HIS A 199 5.85 12.05 -3.17
N LEU A 200 4.84 11.17 -3.25
CA LEU A 200 3.54 11.48 -3.83
C LEU A 200 2.88 12.67 -3.10
N GLY A 201 2.96 12.69 -1.76
CA GLY A 201 2.45 13.77 -0.93
C GLY A 201 3.06 15.12 -1.30
N TRP A 202 4.39 15.23 -1.28
CA TRP A 202 5.07 16.49 -1.62
C TRP A 202 4.77 16.98 -3.04
N LEU A 203 4.76 16.08 -4.03
CA LEU A 203 4.42 16.43 -5.41
C LEU A 203 2.96 16.86 -5.54
N SER A 204 2.05 16.20 -4.84
CA SER A 204 0.61 16.49 -4.89
C SER A 204 0.25 17.81 -4.19
N GLU A 205 0.88 18.09 -3.04
CA GLU A 205 0.75 19.35 -2.32
C GLU A 205 1.23 20.50 -3.20
N TYR A 206 2.44 20.41 -3.75
CA TYR A 206 2.98 21.44 -4.64
C TYR A 206 2.12 21.63 -5.91
N ALA A 207 1.63 20.54 -6.52
CA ALA A 207 0.74 20.62 -7.66
C ALA A 207 -0.54 21.42 -7.31
N ALA A 208 -1.17 21.10 -6.18
CA ALA A 208 -2.38 21.76 -5.73
C ALA A 208 -2.14 23.26 -5.43
N GLU A 209 -1.02 23.60 -4.81
CA GLU A 209 -0.63 24.99 -4.50
C GLU A 209 -0.51 25.86 -5.75
N ILE A 210 0.02 25.31 -6.85
CA ILE A 210 0.12 26.03 -8.13
C ILE A 210 -1.13 25.90 -9.01
N GLY A 211 -2.22 25.32 -8.49
CA GLY A 211 -3.50 25.18 -9.18
C GLY A 211 -3.56 24.07 -10.22
N HIS A 212 -2.71 23.04 -10.10
CA HIS A 212 -2.72 21.82 -10.91
C HIS A 212 -3.21 20.63 -10.08
N ALA A 213 -4.14 19.84 -10.61
CA ALA A 213 -4.64 18.67 -9.88
C ALA A 213 -3.65 17.49 -10.02
N PRO A 214 -3.26 16.80 -8.93
CA PRO A 214 -2.39 15.65 -9.03
C PRO A 214 -3.04 14.50 -9.80
N LEU A 215 -2.25 13.83 -10.65
CA LEU A 215 -2.71 12.71 -11.47
C LEU A 215 -2.52 11.38 -10.73
N LEU A 216 -3.56 10.96 -10.01
CA LEU A 216 -3.59 9.68 -9.27
C LEU A 216 -4.11 8.53 -10.14
N GLU A 217 -3.49 8.31 -11.29
CA GLU A 217 -3.83 7.23 -12.22
C GLU A 217 -2.63 6.31 -12.44
N ALA A 218 -2.73 5.05 -12.03
CA ALA A 218 -1.63 4.11 -12.16
C ALA A 218 -1.36 3.76 -13.63
N HIS A 219 -0.09 3.61 -14.00
CA HIS A 219 0.29 2.93 -15.24
C HIS A 219 0.36 1.41 -15.01
N GLU A 220 0.66 0.66 -16.08
CA GLU A 220 0.91 -0.78 -15.98
C GLU A 220 2.08 -1.04 -15.04
N VAL A 221 1.84 -1.83 -14.00
CA VAL A 221 2.86 -2.25 -13.03
C VAL A 221 3.30 -3.68 -13.30
N ASP A 222 4.53 -4.00 -12.91
CA ASP A 222 5.03 -5.37 -12.96
C ASP A 222 4.22 -6.29 -12.02
N ARG A 223 4.03 -7.54 -12.46
CA ARG A 223 3.25 -8.56 -11.74
C ARG A 223 4.05 -9.84 -11.57
N SER A 224 5.37 -9.72 -11.44
CA SER A 224 6.26 -10.85 -11.22
C SER A 224 5.80 -11.66 -10.01
N ARG A 225 5.98 -12.99 -10.10
CA ARG A 225 5.60 -13.93 -9.03
C ARG A 225 6.79 -14.52 -8.29
N ARG A 226 8.01 -14.20 -8.70
CA ARG A 226 9.26 -14.62 -8.05
C ARG A 226 9.97 -13.39 -7.51
N THR A 227 10.49 -13.48 -6.29
CA THR A 227 11.19 -12.40 -5.62
C THR A 227 12.29 -11.77 -6.47
N GLU A 228 13.07 -12.59 -7.20
CA GLU A 228 14.09 -12.07 -8.11
C GLU A 228 13.51 -11.17 -9.22
N GLY A 229 12.37 -11.57 -9.80
CA GLY A 229 11.70 -10.77 -10.84
C GLY A 229 11.12 -9.48 -10.27
N MET A 230 10.51 -9.55 -9.09
CA MET A 230 9.99 -8.38 -8.37
C MET A 230 11.09 -7.36 -8.11
N LEU A 231 12.19 -7.78 -7.47
CA LEU A 231 13.32 -6.89 -7.16
C LEU A 231 14.01 -6.34 -8.42
N ALA A 232 14.06 -7.11 -9.51
CA ALA A 232 14.58 -6.62 -10.78
C ALA A 232 13.70 -5.53 -11.38
N ALA A 233 12.37 -5.69 -11.31
CA ALA A 233 11.42 -4.67 -11.74
C ALA A 233 11.55 -3.39 -10.90
N GLU A 234 11.80 -3.51 -9.59
CA GLU A 234 11.93 -2.31 -8.74
C GLU A 234 13.20 -1.54 -9.08
N VAL A 235 14.32 -2.23 -9.25
CA VAL A 235 15.57 -1.59 -9.66
C VAL A 235 15.40 -0.85 -11.00
N GLU A 236 14.62 -1.41 -11.93
CA GLU A 236 14.33 -0.77 -13.21
C GLU A 236 13.44 0.48 -13.05
N ALA A 237 12.37 0.38 -12.25
CA ALA A 237 11.47 1.48 -11.95
C ALA A 237 12.22 2.65 -11.29
N GLU A 238 12.94 2.38 -10.19
CA GLU A 238 13.75 3.35 -9.44
C GLU A 238 14.78 4.05 -10.33
N LYS A 239 15.45 3.29 -11.19
CA LYS A 239 16.43 3.86 -12.12
C LYS A 239 15.77 4.82 -13.12
N ALA A 240 14.61 4.45 -13.66
CA ALA A 240 13.90 5.27 -14.65
C ALA A 240 13.44 6.60 -14.05
N VAL A 241 12.92 6.61 -12.82
CA VAL A 241 12.52 7.85 -12.14
C VAL A 241 13.73 8.69 -11.71
N PHE A 242 14.81 8.06 -11.23
CA PHE A 242 16.04 8.76 -10.89
C PHE A 242 16.65 9.54 -12.08
N GLU A 243 16.62 8.95 -13.27
CA GLU A 243 17.08 9.58 -14.52
C GLU A 243 16.12 10.71 -14.96
N SER A 244 14.81 10.49 -14.81
CA SER A 244 13.78 11.48 -15.16
C SER A 244 13.85 12.71 -14.25
N TYR A 245 13.88 12.54 -12.93
CA TYR A 245 14.07 13.64 -11.99
C TYR A 245 15.40 14.35 -12.20
N GLY A 246 16.48 13.62 -12.51
CA GLY A 246 17.77 14.24 -12.85
C GLY A 246 17.67 15.20 -14.03
N SER A 247 16.93 14.82 -15.07
CA SER A 247 16.70 15.68 -16.23
C SER A 247 15.83 16.90 -15.89
N GLN A 248 14.77 16.71 -15.11
CA GLN A 248 13.86 17.79 -14.70
C GLN A 248 14.54 18.82 -13.79
N ILE A 249 15.38 18.37 -12.85
CA ILE A 249 16.18 19.25 -11.98
C ILE A 249 17.08 20.17 -12.82
N GLU A 250 17.73 19.63 -13.85
CA GLU A 250 18.57 20.41 -14.77
C GLU A 250 17.76 21.42 -15.60
N GLU A 251 16.52 21.08 -15.99
CA GLU A 251 15.61 22.00 -16.69
C GLU A 251 15.16 23.16 -15.79
N LEU A 252 14.97 22.92 -14.49
CA LEU A 252 14.49 23.91 -13.52
C LEU A 252 15.60 24.77 -12.92
N LYS A 253 16.88 24.49 -13.19
CA LYS A 253 18.00 25.13 -12.47
C LYS A 253 18.05 26.66 -12.54
N ASP A 254 17.61 27.21 -13.68
CA ASP A 254 17.59 28.64 -13.95
C ASP A 254 16.17 29.25 -13.81
N GLN A 255 15.23 28.52 -13.22
CA GLN A 255 13.83 28.93 -13.04
C GLN A 255 13.52 29.15 -11.54
N PRO A 256 13.78 30.36 -11.01
CA PRO A 256 13.64 30.63 -9.57
C PRO A 256 12.20 30.50 -9.06
N ASP A 257 11.21 30.68 -9.93
CA ASP A 257 9.78 30.52 -9.60
C ASP A 257 9.41 29.06 -9.26
N TYR A 258 10.26 28.10 -9.66
CA TYR A 258 10.08 26.65 -9.42
C TYR A 258 11.20 26.07 -8.52
N ALA A 259 11.84 26.92 -7.71
CA ALA A 259 12.92 26.48 -6.81
C ALA A 259 12.45 25.41 -5.82
N GLU A 260 11.21 25.51 -5.33
CA GLU A 260 10.60 24.53 -4.42
C GLU A 260 10.33 23.19 -5.11
N LEU A 261 9.76 23.20 -6.32
CA LEU A 261 9.63 21.97 -7.11
C LEU A 261 10.98 21.31 -7.34
N ARG A 262 12.02 22.10 -7.67
CA ARG A 262 13.37 21.57 -7.84
C ARG A 262 13.88 20.92 -6.55
N GLU A 263 13.65 21.52 -5.39
CA GLU A 263 14.04 20.95 -4.09
C GLU A 263 13.31 19.62 -3.80
N ILE A 264 12.00 19.55 -4.10
CA ILE A 264 11.21 18.32 -4.00
C ILE A 264 11.80 17.24 -4.89
N LEU A 265 12.08 17.54 -6.17
CA LEU A 265 12.66 16.59 -7.11
C LEU A 265 14.08 16.15 -6.71
N GLU A 266 14.91 17.06 -6.21
CA GLU A 266 16.26 16.75 -5.69
C GLU A 266 16.18 15.77 -4.52
N ARG A 267 15.22 15.99 -3.60
CA ARG A 267 15.00 15.13 -2.45
C ARG A 267 14.48 13.75 -2.86
N ASN A 268 13.42 13.68 -3.67
CA ASN A 268 12.88 12.40 -4.15
C ASN A 268 13.97 11.62 -4.90
N ARG A 269 14.67 12.28 -5.82
CA ARG A 269 15.79 11.64 -6.56
C ARG A 269 16.88 11.07 -5.65
N ALA A 270 17.20 11.74 -4.55
CA ALA A 270 18.17 11.22 -3.60
C ALA A 270 17.66 9.93 -2.93
N ASN A 271 16.36 9.87 -2.62
CA ASN A 271 15.69 8.69 -2.09
C ASN A 271 15.65 7.56 -3.13
N GLU A 272 15.34 7.83 -4.41
CA GLU A 272 15.33 6.79 -5.46
C GLU A 272 16.71 6.16 -5.66
N GLY A 273 17.78 6.97 -5.52
CA GLY A 273 19.15 6.47 -5.52
C GLY A 273 19.42 5.47 -4.38
N TRP A 274 18.84 5.71 -3.20
CA TRP A 274 18.93 4.81 -2.06
C TRP A 274 18.07 3.56 -2.24
N HIS A 275 16.82 3.70 -2.70
CA HIS A 275 15.92 2.60 -2.99
C HIS A 275 16.52 1.65 -4.04
N MET A 276 16.99 2.19 -5.16
CA MET A 276 17.71 1.43 -6.20
C MET A 276 18.89 0.65 -5.63
N HIS A 277 19.70 1.27 -4.75
CA HIS A 277 20.84 0.61 -4.12
C HIS A 277 20.39 -0.57 -3.23
N MET A 278 19.39 -0.34 -2.38
CA MET A 278 18.85 -1.37 -1.47
C MET A 278 18.22 -2.54 -2.23
N PHE A 279 17.39 -2.27 -3.24
CA PHE A 279 16.81 -3.31 -4.08
C PHE A 279 17.87 -4.10 -4.84
N SER A 280 18.93 -3.43 -5.32
CA SER A 280 20.06 -4.10 -5.99
C SER A 280 20.79 -5.07 -5.07
N LEU A 281 21.08 -4.67 -3.82
CA LEU A 281 21.69 -5.55 -2.82
C LEU A 281 20.83 -6.78 -2.50
N MET A 282 19.52 -6.58 -2.35
CA MET A 282 18.59 -7.69 -2.13
C MET A 282 18.49 -8.61 -3.35
N LEU A 283 18.49 -8.05 -4.56
CA LEU A 283 18.47 -8.82 -5.81
C LEU A 283 19.72 -9.69 -5.94
N GLU A 284 20.90 -9.13 -5.64
CA GLU A 284 22.16 -9.87 -5.60
C GLU A 284 22.10 -11.00 -4.56
N ARG A 285 21.64 -10.72 -3.34
CA ARG A 285 21.44 -11.73 -2.29
C ARG A 285 20.56 -12.88 -2.75
N VAL A 286 19.42 -12.58 -3.37
CA VAL A 286 18.47 -13.59 -3.87
C VAL A 286 19.11 -14.44 -4.98
N LYS A 287 19.82 -13.81 -5.92
CA LYS A 287 20.54 -14.52 -6.99
C LYS A 287 21.64 -15.43 -6.45
N GLU A 288 22.41 -14.98 -5.45
CA GLU A 288 23.43 -15.79 -4.81
C GLU A 288 22.85 -16.98 -4.05
N ALA A 289 21.72 -16.81 -3.36
CA ALA A 289 21.06 -17.86 -2.62
C ALA A 289 20.54 -19.00 -3.52
N GLN A 290 20.16 -18.68 -4.76
CA GLN A 290 19.74 -19.65 -5.76
C GLN A 290 20.90 -20.44 -6.39
N GLN A 291 22.14 -19.93 -6.30
CA GLN A 291 23.31 -20.64 -6.82
C GLN A 291 23.70 -21.82 -5.91
N ALA A 292 23.96 -22.98 -6.50
CA ALA A 292 24.40 -24.16 -5.77
C ALA A 292 25.74 -23.89 -5.06
N ARG A 293 25.74 -23.87 -3.72
CA ARG A 293 26.97 -23.67 -2.94
C ARG A 293 27.82 -24.93 -2.98
N GLN A 294 29.09 -24.83 -3.37
CA GLN A 294 30.12 -25.80 -2.99
C GLN A 294 30.81 -25.28 -1.73
N ARG A 295 30.62 -25.97 -0.61
CA ARG A 295 31.42 -25.72 0.60
C ARG A 295 32.76 -26.43 0.43
N PRO A 296 33.92 -25.83 0.77
CA PRO A 296 35.19 -26.53 0.73
C PRO A 296 35.11 -27.81 1.57
N GLY A 297 35.34 -28.97 0.94
CA GLY A 297 35.30 -30.29 1.60
C GLY A 297 33.92 -30.96 1.70
N VAL A 298 32.84 -30.35 1.21
CA VAL A 298 31.51 -30.98 1.12
C VAL A 298 31.00 -30.87 -0.32
N GLY A 299 30.45 -31.95 -0.86
CA GLY A 299 29.94 -32.00 -2.24
C GLY A 299 28.90 -30.90 -2.55
N ARG A 300 28.56 -30.74 -3.84
CA ARG A 300 27.64 -29.71 -4.33
C ARG A 300 26.34 -29.74 -3.52
N THR A 301 26.02 -28.65 -2.80
CA THR A 301 24.72 -28.56 -2.12
C THR A 301 23.62 -28.45 -3.17
N GLN A 302 22.56 -29.25 -3.02
CA GLN A 302 21.39 -29.11 -3.89
C GLN A 302 20.70 -27.77 -3.56
N PRO A 303 20.26 -27.00 -4.56
CA PRO A 303 19.49 -25.80 -4.30
C PRO A 303 18.21 -26.16 -3.55
N LEU A 304 17.77 -25.27 -2.66
CA LEU A 304 16.45 -25.40 -2.01
C LEU A 304 15.39 -25.27 -3.10
N VAL A 305 14.67 -26.36 -3.37
CA VAL A 305 13.53 -26.35 -4.27
C VAL A 305 12.34 -25.81 -3.49
N GLU A 306 11.80 -24.66 -3.89
CA GLU A 306 10.54 -24.15 -3.34
C GLU A 306 9.43 -25.18 -3.57
N GLY A 307 8.84 -25.69 -2.48
CA GLY A 307 7.71 -26.64 -2.53
C GLY A 307 8.04 -28.12 -2.27
N ALA A 308 9.27 -28.49 -1.90
CA ALA A 308 9.56 -29.87 -1.51
C ALA A 308 8.99 -30.18 -0.11
N SER A 309 7.87 -30.91 -0.05
CA SER A 309 7.43 -31.57 1.19
C SER A 309 8.51 -32.55 1.64
N LEU A 310 8.88 -32.49 2.91
CA LEU A 310 9.75 -33.47 3.56
C LEU A 310 9.01 -34.82 3.67
N GLU A 311 8.92 -35.57 2.57
CA GLU A 311 8.61 -36.99 2.65
C GLU A 311 9.89 -37.77 2.95
N ALA A 312 9.94 -38.23 4.21
CA ALA A 312 10.73 -39.31 4.78
C ALA A 312 11.85 -39.92 3.91
N ALA A 313 13.07 -39.38 4.04
CA ALA A 313 14.27 -40.17 3.84
C ALA A 313 14.50 -41.02 5.10
N GLY A 314 14.20 -42.32 5.02
CA GLY A 314 14.39 -43.28 6.11
C GLY A 314 15.84 -43.33 6.59
N ALA A 315 16.03 -43.18 7.91
CA ALA A 315 17.29 -43.45 8.57
C ALA A 315 17.39 -44.93 8.98
N PRO A 316 18.56 -45.58 8.89
CA PRO A 316 18.74 -46.96 9.35
C PRO A 316 18.81 -47.02 10.87
N GLY A 317 18.28 -48.10 11.43
CA GLY A 317 18.01 -48.28 12.85
C GLY A 317 19.24 -48.29 13.76
N GLY A 318 19.00 -47.83 14.99
CA GLY A 318 19.85 -48.02 16.16
C GLY A 318 18.97 -47.90 17.41
N GLU A 319 18.87 -48.99 18.16
CA GLU A 319 18.16 -49.10 19.45
C GLU A 319 18.80 -48.22 20.53
N GLY A 320 17.99 -47.63 21.41
CA GLY A 320 18.48 -47.04 22.66
C GLY A 320 17.54 -46.03 23.33
N ASP A 321 16.79 -46.53 24.32
CA ASP A 321 16.19 -45.90 25.51
C ASP A 321 15.20 -44.71 25.45
N GLU A 322 14.19 -44.82 26.32
CA GLU A 322 13.05 -43.91 26.54
C GLU A 322 13.41 -42.48 26.99
N PRO A 323 12.59 -41.45 26.67
CA PRO A 323 12.88 -40.07 27.05
C PRO A 323 12.31 -39.71 28.42
N ALA A 324 13.18 -39.27 29.33
CA ALA A 324 12.80 -38.47 30.49
C ALA A 324 12.79 -36.97 30.11
N GLY A 325 11.62 -36.34 30.24
CA GLY A 325 11.43 -34.92 30.55
C GLY A 325 12.04 -33.87 29.62
N SER A 326 11.21 -33.25 28.78
CA SER A 326 11.46 -31.86 28.34
C SER A 326 10.22 -31.00 28.58
N GLY A 327 10.26 -30.23 29.68
CA GLY A 327 9.37 -29.09 29.85
C GLY A 327 9.80 -27.99 28.89
N GLY A 328 9.16 -27.92 27.73
CA GLY A 328 9.25 -26.76 26.85
C GLY A 328 8.46 -25.58 27.43
N PRO A 329 8.86 -24.32 27.15
CA PRO A 329 8.17 -23.15 27.67
C PRO A 329 6.76 -23.06 27.08
N GLN A 330 5.75 -23.17 27.93
CA GLN A 330 4.37 -22.86 27.58
C GLN A 330 4.19 -21.33 27.61
N PHE A 331 3.98 -20.72 26.45
CA PHE A 331 3.51 -19.35 26.37
C PHE A 331 1.99 -19.35 26.64
N THR A 332 1.58 -18.76 27.76
CA THR A 332 0.18 -18.42 28.04
C THR A 332 -0.08 -16.96 27.73
N VAL A 333 -1.20 -16.71 27.05
CA VAL A 333 -1.69 -15.40 26.61
C VAL A 333 -2.04 -14.56 27.84
N GLY A 334 -1.11 -13.73 28.31
CA GLY A 334 -1.35 -12.92 29.51
C GLY A 334 -0.32 -11.84 29.84
N SER A 335 0.62 -11.50 28.95
CA SER A 335 1.70 -10.55 29.28
C SER A 335 1.84 -9.34 28.35
N LEU A 336 0.76 -8.93 27.66
CA LEU A 336 0.76 -7.70 26.85
C LEU A 336 -0.31 -6.70 27.29
N ILE A 337 -0.34 -6.40 28.59
CA ILE A 337 -0.85 -5.12 29.09
C ILE A 337 0.09 -4.65 30.20
N LYS A 338 1.01 -3.75 29.84
CA LYS A 338 1.48 -2.63 30.66
C LYS A 338 2.13 -1.59 29.77
#